data_AF-I4EIN8-F1
#
_entry.id   AF-I4EIN8-F1
#
_cell.length_a   1.000
_cell.length_b   1.000
_cell.length_c   1.000
_cell.angle_alpha   90.00
_cell.angle_beta   90.00
_cell.angle_gamma   90.00
#
_symmetry.space_group_name_H-M   'P 1'
#
loop_
_entity.id
_entity.type
_entity.pdbx_description
1 polymer ?
#
loop_
_entity_poly.entity_id
_entity_poly.type
_entity_poly.pdbx_seq_one_letter_code
_entity_poly.pdbx_strand_id
1 'polypeptide(L)'
;MTIIDEWRETQAPQYPSAQRNDFQAESMSQVKNAGRMLYSTTDSPEQVIAFYRSALPLLGWQETSANEKSMSAKHGDAALTVSVSSGEGGTKILLQLLDATF
;
A
#
# COMPACT_ATOMS: atom_id res chain seq x y z
N MET A 1 10.23 -10.79 -1.88
CA MET A 1 9.26 -9.72 -1.60
C MET A 1 9.34 -9.40 -0.12
N THR A 2 9.46 -8.12 0.23
CA THR A 2 9.60 -7.68 1.62
C THR A 2 8.24 -7.24 2.15
N ILE A 3 7.93 -7.59 3.39
CA ILE A 3 6.70 -7.17 4.08
C ILE A 3 7.02 -5.97 4.96
N ILE A 4 6.10 -5.01 5.01
CA ILE A 4 6.20 -3.85 5.88
C ILE A 4 6.10 -4.31 7.34
N ASP A 5 7.07 -3.93 8.16
CA ASP A 5 7.22 -4.40 9.54
C ASP A 5 6.00 -4.13 10.44
N GLU A 6 5.40 -2.95 10.32
CA GLU A 6 4.21 -2.58 11.09
C GLU A 6 2.97 -3.35 10.63
N TRP A 7 2.93 -3.75 9.35
CA TRP A 7 1.79 -4.41 8.70
C TRP A 7 2.06 -5.88 8.40
N ARG A 8 2.92 -6.54 9.20
CA ARG A 8 3.23 -7.97 9.03
C ARG A 8 1.99 -8.85 9.16
N GLU A 9 1.02 -8.50 10.00
CA GLU A 9 -0.19 -9.32 10.20
C GLU A 9 -1.10 -9.34 8.98
N THR A 10 -1.19 -8.22 8.25
CA THR A 10 -1.96 -8.14 7.01
C THR A 10 -1.14 -8.54 5.79
N GLN A 11 0.14 -8.89 5.96
CA GLN A 11 1.07 -9.21 4.87
C GLN A 11 1.12 -8.10 3.82
N ALA A 12 1.08 -6.83 4.23
CA ALA A 12 1.16 -5.72 3.26
C ALA A 12 2.60 -5.61 2.69
N PRO A 13 2.79 -5.74 1.37
CA PRO A 13 4.13 -5.72 0.78
C PRO A 13 4.70 -4.31 0.73
N GLN A 14 6.02 -4.20 0.92
CA GLN A 14 6.77 -2.98 0.67
C GLN A 14 7.20 -2.93 -0.80
N TYR A 15 7.13 -1.75 -1.43
CA TYR A 15 7.69 -1.55 -2.77
C TYR A 15 9.23 -1.65 -2.72
N PRO A 16 9.89 -2.51 -3.54
CA PRO A 16 11.31 -2.88 -3.34
C PRO A 16 12.33 -1.74 -3.38
N SER A 17 12.16 -0.77 -4.29
CA SER A 17 13.08 0.37 -4.46
C SER A 17 12.66 1.60 -3.64
N ALA A 18 11.54 1.52 -2.91
CA ALA A 18 10.99 2.68 -2.24
C ALA A 18 11.69 2.97 -0.91
N GLN A 19 12.02 4.24 -0.71
CA GLN A 19 12.47 4.78 0.56
C GLN A 19 11.27 5.22 1.38
N ARG A 20 11.24 4.83 2.66
CA ARG A 20 10.20 5.25 3.58
C ARG A 20 10.43 6.69 4.01
N ASN A 21 9.38 7.49 3.94
CA ASN A 21 9.41 8.90 4.33
C ASN A 21 8.68 9.13 5.66
N ASP A 22 7.48 8.57 5.83
CA ASP A 22 6.67 8.82 7.03
C ASP A 22 5.73 7.64 7.33
N PHE A 23 5.33 7.52 8.60
CA PHE A 23 4.27 6.62 9.04
C PHE A 23 3.40 7.32 10.09
N GLN A 24 2.09 7.37 9.80
CA GLN A 24 1.08 7.90 10.71
C GLN A 24 0.11 6.78 11.05
N ALA A 25 0.10 6.36 12.32
CA ALA A 25 -0.82 5.35 12.81
C ALA A 25 -2.24 5.92 12.96
N GLU A 26 -3.25 5.08 12.69
CA GLU A 26 -4.66 5.40 12.81
C GLU A 26 -5.25 4.62 13.99
N SER A 27 -5.17 5.21 15.19
CA SER A 27 -5.46 4.55 16.47
C SER A 27 -6.90 4.06 16.64
N MET A 28 -7.83 4.52 15.80
CA MET A 28 -9.26 4.15 15.88
C MET A 28 -9.59 2.88 15.09
N SER A 29 -8.68 2.38 14.26
CA SER A 29 -8.91 1.19 13.45
C SER A 29 -8.81 -0.09 14.28
N GLN A 30 -9.58 -1.11 13.91
CA GLN A 30 -9.47 -2.45 14.51
C GLN A 30 -8.30 -3.24 13.90
N VAL A 31 -7.82 -2.85 12.72
CA VAL A 31 -6.64 -3.43 12.08
C VAL A 31 -5.38 -2.99 12.84
N LYS A 32 -4.59 -3.97 13.29
CA LYS A 32 -3.37 -3.71 14.06
C LYS A 32 -2.39 -2.85 13.26
N ASN A 33 -1.89 -1.79 13.89
CA ASN A 33 -0.98 -0.81 13.30
C ASN A 33 -1.50 -0.20 11.98
N ALA A 34 -2.82 -0.17 11.77
CA ALA A 34 -3.43 0.58 10.69
C ALA A 34 -2.89 2.01 10.64
N GLY A 35 -2.87 2.57 9.45
CA GLY A 35 -2.18 3.81 9.24
C GLY A 35 -1.97 4.19 7.80
N ARG A 36 -1.25 5.30 7.63
CA ARG A 36 -0.79 5.80 6.36
C ARG A 36 0.73 5.73 6.33
N MET A 37 1.28 5.11 5.29
CA MET A 37 2.72 5.08 5.04
C MET A 37 3.04 5.82 3.77
N LEU A 38 3.98 6.76 3.87
CA LEU A 38 4.48 7.50 2.75
C LEU A 38 5.85 6.97 2.34
N TYR A 39 5.99 6.69 1.05
CA TYR A 39 7.25 6.31 0.44
C TYR A 39 7.55 7.16 -0.80
N SER A 40 8.80 7.11 -1.24
CA SER A 40 9.24 7.65 -2.53
C SER A 40 10.12 6.65 -3.28
N THR A 41 9.98 6.62 -4.59
CA THR A 41 10.83 5.84 -5.51
C THR A 41 11.13 6.68 -6.76
N THR A 42 12.19 6.35 -7.47
CA THR A 42 12.49 6.92 -8.80
C THR A 42 11.71 6.25 -9.94
N ASP A 43 11.06 5.12 -9.66
CA ASP A 43 10.25 4.38 -10.63
C ASP A 43 8.96 5.13 -11.00
N SER A 44 8.34 4.76 -12.12
CA SER A 44 7.11 5.40 -12.62
C SER A 44 5.86 4.98 -11.81
N PRO A 45 4.81 5.81 -11.78
CA PRO A 45 3.54 5.45 -11.14
C PRO A 45 2.96 4.12 -11.63
N GLU A 46 3.07 3.86 -12.94
CA GLU A 46 2.57 2.64 -13.58
C GLU A 46 3.34 1.41 -13.11
N GLN A 47 4.67 1.51 -12.95
CA GLN A 47 5.49 0.43 -12.40
C GLN A 47 5.10 0.11 -10.95
N VAL A 48 4.78 1.14 -10.16
CA VAL A 48 4.33 0.96 -8.78
C VAL A 48 2.97 0.26 -8.73
N ILE A 49 1.98 0.73 -9.50
CA ILE A 49 0.66 0.10 -9.54
C ILE A 49 0.75 -1.33 -10.06
N ALA A 50 1.51 -1.58 -11.13
CA ALA A 50 1.69 -2.93 -11.67
C ALA A 50 2.31 -3.90 -10.66
N PHE A 51 3.25 -3.43 -9.85
CA PHE A 51 3.78 -4.21 -8.74
C PHE A 51 2.69 -4.59 -7.73
N TYR A 52 1.92 -3.63 -7.20
CA TYR A 52 0.92 -3.96 -6.19
C TYR A 52 -0.20 -4.85 -6.74
N ARG A 53 -0.60 -4.67 -8.00
CA ARG A 53 -1.60 -5.54 -8.65
C ARG A 53 -1.13 -6.98 -8.81
N SER A 54 0.17 -7.21 -8.98
CA SER A 54 0.73 -8.56 -9.07
C SER A 54 1.09 -9.16 -7.71
N ALA A 55 1.59 -8.34 -6.78
CA ALA A 55 2.02 -8.77 -5.45
C ALA A 55 0.86 -9.10 -4.50
N LEU A 56 -0.18 -8.27 -4.48
CA LEU A 56 -1.28 -8.38 -3.52
C LEU A 56 -2.05 -9.71 -3.65
N PRO A 57 -2.45 -10.17 -4.85
CA PRO A 57 -3.13 -11.47 -5.00
C PRO A 57 -2.29 -12.66 -4.54
N LEU A 58 -0.97 -12.63 -4.71
CA LEU A 58 -0.05 -13.69 -4.24
C LEU A 58 0.00 -13.79 -2.72
N LEU A 59 -0.41 -12.72 -2.02
CA LEU A 59 -0.47 -12.62 -0.56
C LEU A 59 -1.90 -12.75 -0.03
N GLY A 60 -2.85 -13.17 -0.87
CA GLY A 60 -4.25 -13.41 -0.45
C GLY A 60 -5.13 -12.16 -0.44
N TRP A 61 -4.62 -11.01 -0.88
CA TRP A 61 -5.42 -9.80 -1.03
C TRP A 61 -6.29 -9.86 -2.29
N GLN A 62 -7.52 -9.39 -2.18
CA GLN A 62 -8.48 -9.35 -3.28
C GLN A 62 -8.58 -7.92 -3.82
N GLU A 63 -8.18 -7.70 -5.08
CA GLU A 63 -8.32 -6.40 -5.76
C GLU A 63 -9.81 -6.00 -5.79
N THR A 64 -10.13 -4.80 -5.27
CA THR A 64 -11.49 -4.25 -5.30
C THR A 64 -11.66 -3.16 -6.35
N SER A 65 -10.60 -2.41 -6.62
CA SER A 65 -10.59 -1.34 -7.63
C SER A 65 -9.17 -1.02 -8.04
N ALA A 66 -8.95 -0.70 -9.31
CA ALA A 66 -7.65 -0.24 -9.79
C ALA A 66 -7.78 0.73 -10.97
N ASN A 67 -6.88 1.70 -11.03
CA ASN A 67 -6.63 2.58 -12.17
C ASN A 67 -5.12 2.90 -12.24
N GLU A 68 -4.72 3.78 -13.15
CA GLU A 68 -3.31 4.12 -13.40
C GLU A 68 -2.59 4.76 -12.20
N LYS A 69 -3.33 5.35 -11.25
CA LYS A 69 -2.76 6.12 -10.12
C LYS A 69 -3.13 5.56 -8.76
N SER A 70 -4.02 4.58 -8.69
CA SER A 70 -4.46 4.03 -7.43
C SER A 70 -5.03 2.63 -7.60
N MET A 71 -4.85 1.81 -6.58
CA MET A 71 -5.58 0.57 -6.44
C MET A 71 -5.96 0.32 -4.99
N SER A 72 -7.01 -0.46 -4.78
CA SER A 72 -7.42 -0.92 -3.46
C SER A 72 -7.61 -2.42 -3.48
N ALA A 73 -7.30 -3.05 -2.36
CA ALA A 73 -7.52 -4.47 -2.15
C ALA A 73 -7.97 -4.74 -0.71
N LYS A 74 -8.68 -5.85 -0.50
CA LYS A 74 -9.14 -6.30 0.82
C LYS A 74 -8.45 -7.60 1.23
N HIS A 75 -8.19 -7.77 2.52
CA HIS A 75 -7.68 -9.01 3.10
C HIS A 75 -8.29 -9.19 4.51
N GLY A 76 -9.31 -10.04 4.62
CA GLY A 76 -10.11 -10.15 5.84
C GLY A 76 -10.77 -8.81 6.18
N ASP A 77 -10.59 -8.34 7.42
CA ASP A 77 -11.13 -7.07 7.91
C ASP A 77 -10.28 -5.85 7.54
N ALA A 78 -9.22 -6.02 6.73
CA ALA A 78 -8.34 -4.94 6.30
C ALA A 78 -8.57 -4.54 4.85
N ALA A 79 -8.50 -3.24 4.57
CA ALA A 79 -8.44 -2.65 3.24
C ALA A 79 -7.14 -1.88 3.08
N LEU A 80 -6.39 -2.20 2.03
CA LEU A 80 -5.19 -1.49 1.62
C LEU A 80 -5.50 -0.66 0.38
N THR A 81 -5.30 0.65 0.46
CA THR A 81 -5.32 1.55 -0.68
C THR A 81 -3.90 2.01 -0.99
N VAL A 82 -3.49 1.79 -2.23
CA VAL A 82 -2.26 2.29 -2.82
C VAL A 82 -2.61 3.47 -3.69
N SER A 83 -1.99 4.62 -3.46
CA SER A 83 -2.15 5.80 -4.28
C SER A 83 -0.78 6.35 -4.65
N VAL A 84 -0.60 6.68 -5.92
CA VAL A 84 0.67 7.19 -6.44
C VAL A 84 0.50 8.58 -7.04
N SER A 85 1.54 9.39 -6.89
CA SER A 85 1.62 10.70 -7.52
C SER A 85 3.04 10.95 -8.00
N SER A 86 3.17 11.47 -9.22
CA SER A 86 4.44 11.94 -9.75
C SER A 86 4.83 13.26 -9.08
N GLY A 87 6.11 13.42 -8.78
CA GLY A 87 6.70 14.68 -8.31
C GLY A 87 8.12 14.86 -8.81
N GLU A 88 8.74 15.99 -8.47
CA GLU A 88 10.17 16.20 -8.73
C GLU A 88 10.97 15.12 -7.97
N GLY A 89 11.76 14.33 -8.70
CA GLY A 89 12.56 13.24 -8.14
C GLY A 89 11.92 11.85 -8.15
N GLY A 90 10.72 11.68 -8.71
CA GLY A 90 10.11 10.37 -8.96
C GLY A 90 8.65 10.25 -8.52
N THR A 91 8.27 9.07 -8.03
CA THR A 91 6.91 8.74 -7.61
C THR A 91 6.80 8.69 -6.09
N LYS A 92 5.83 9.42 -5.54
CA LYS A 92 5.39 9.27 -4.15
C LYS A 92 4.33 8.19 -4.07
N ILE A 93 4.48 7.29 -3.12
CA ILE A 93 3.55 6.19 -2.86
C ILE A 93 2.92 6.42 -1.49
N LEU A 94 1.62 6.63 -1.45
CA LEU A 94 0.82 6.63 -0.24
C LEU A 94 0.15 5.27 -0.12
N LEU A 95 0.50 4.53 0.92
CA LEU A 95 -0.22 3.34 1.33
C LEU A 95 -1.12 3.71 2.51
N GLN A 96 -2.37 3.26 2.47
CA GLN A 96 -3.32 3.43 3.56
C GLN A 96 -3.92 2.07 3.90
N LEU A 97 -3.68 1.62 5.13
CA LEU A 97 -4.24 0.41 5.68
C LEU A 97 -5.28 0.80 6.74
N LEU A 98 -6.55 0.44 6.51
CA LEU A 98 -7.67 0.70 7.40
C LEU A 98 -8.60 -0.51 7.47
N ASP A 99 -9.66 -0.41 8.26
CA ASP A 99 -10.74 -1.38 8.28
C ASP A 99 -11.40 -1.47 6.89
N ALA A 100 -11.69 -2.69 6.46
CA ALA A 100 -12.52 -2.93 5.29
C ALA A 100 -13.95 -2.53 5.62
N THR A 101 -14.46 -1.47 4.97
CA THR A 101 -15.88 -1.15 5.07
C THR A 101 -16.70 -2.24 4.36
N PHE A 102 -17.63 -2.85 5.11
CA PHE A 102 -18.64 -3.80 4.61
C PHE A 102 -19.69 -3.09 3.77
#